data_AF-A0A7S2ZJI2-F1
#
_entry.id   AF-A0A7S2ZJI2-F1
#
_cell.length_a   1.000
_cell.length_b   1.000
_cell.length_c   1.000
_cell.angle_alpha   90.00
_cell.angle_beta   90.00
_cell.angle_gamma   90.00
#
_symmetry.space_group_name_H-M   'P 1'
#
loop_
_entity.id
_entity.type
_entity.pdbx_description
1 polymer ?
#
loop_
_entity_poly.entity_id
_entity_poly.type
_entity_poly.pdbx_seq_one_letter_code
_entity_poly.pdbx_strand_id
1 'polypeptide(L)'
;MAAFVVTGGGRDLGVQRRAKNASRIRMSANTRPDGRKRVVITGQGVVSCFGTDPDVFYDSLLEGKSGVRKVQKFDVESWNTKIAAEIPPDMINAKGFVTPKLARRLDPFLVYSIVGGKLALTDAGLEPGSDANEALDKFRRGIICGSGMGGLKVYS
;
A
#
# COMPACT_ATOMS: atom_id res chain seq x y z
N MET A 1 -4.94 3.89 -3.05
CA MET A 1 -3.84 3.15 -3.70
C MET A 1 -2.60 3.30 -2.83
N ALA A 2 -2.13 2.20 -2.23
CA ALA A 2 -0.88 2.17 -1.50
C ALA A 2 0.13 1.41 -2.38
N ALA A 3 1.22 2.07 -2.76
CA ALA A 3 2.32 1.44 -3.47
C ALA A 3 3.48 1.30 -2.49
N PHE A 4 3.95 0.07 -2.26
CA PHE A 4 5.10 -0.16 -1.40
C PHE A 4 6.37 -0.24 -2.25
N VAL A 5 7.30 0.67 -1.95
CA VAL A 5 8.54 0.86 -2.70
C VAL A 5 9.68 0.35 -1.84
N VAL A 6 10.20 -0.83 -2.16
CA VAL A 6 11.43 -1.34 -1.53
C VAL A 6 12.61 -0.76 -2.30
N THR A 7 13.33 0.16 -1.65
CA THR A 7 14.65 0.56 -2.15
C THR A 7 15.64 -0.57 -1.84
N GLY A 8 16.22 -1.17 -2.89
CA GLY A 8 17.17 -2.29 -2.74
C GLY A 8 18.19 -2.06 -1.63
N GLY A 9 18.16 -2.93 -0.62
CA GLY A 9 19.13 -2.96 0.47
C GLY A 9 20.41 -3.65 0.00
N GLY A 10 21.47 -2.90 -0.24
CA GLY A 10 22.82 -3.45 -0.27
C GLY A 10 23.17 -3.96 1.13
N ARG A 11 23.46 -5.27 1.24
CA ARG A 11 24.04 -5.87 2.44
C ARG A 11 25.55 -5.93 2.25
N ASP A 12 26.28 -5.09 2.99
CA ASP A 12 27.62 -5.44 3.48
C ASP A 12 27.38 -6.17 4.81
N LEU A 13 27.47 -7.50 4.80
CA LEU A 13 27.51 -8.32 6.01
C LEU A 13 28.79 -9.16 5.98
N GLY A 14 29.70 -8.82 6.89
CA GLY A 14 30.55 -9.75 7.62
C GLY A 14 31.67 -10.49 6.86
N VAL A 15 32.89 -10.27 7.37
CA VAL A 15 34.05 -11.16 7.27
C VAL A 15 34.75 -11.18 5.90
N GLN A 16 35.98 -10.65 5.85
CA GLN A 16 37.17 -11.38 5.35
C GLN A 16 38.46 -10.59 5.66
N ARG A 17 39.29 -11.16 6.54
CA ARG A 17 40.74 -10.90 6.58
C ARG A 17 41.35 -11.42 5.27
N ARG A 18 42.22 -10.61 4.66
CA ARG A 18 43.19 -10.95 3.59
C ARG A 18 42.62 -11.59 2.31
N ALA A 19 42.52 -10.79 1.26
CA ALA A 19 43.38 -10.93 0.06
C ALA A 19 43.18 -9.71 -0.84
N LYS A 20 44.30 -9.06 -1.17
CA LYS A 20 44.40 -7.97 -2.15
C LYS A 20 44.06 -8.54 -3.55
N ASN A 21 43.44 -7.73 -4.42
CA ASN A 21 43.17 -7.96 -5.86
C ASN A 21 41.81 -8.53 -6.30
N ALA A 22 40.68 -7.96 -5.84
CA ALA A 22 39.38 -8.18 -6.51
C ALA A 22 38.43 -6.95 -6.47
N SER A 23 38.97 -5.74 -6.35
CA SER A 23 38.18 -4.55 -5.99
C SER A 23 37.46 -3.81 -7.13
N ARG A 24 37.19 -4.42 -8.30
CA ARG A 24 36.62 -3.67 -9.43
C ARG A 24 35.39 -4.24 -10.14
N ILE A 25 34.82 -5.36 -9.71
CA ILE A 25 33.66 -5.96 -10.42
C ILE A 25 32.58 -6.43 -9.43
N ARG A 26 32.02 -5.55 -8.59
CA ARG A 26 30.75 -5.81 -7.85
C ARG A 26 29.94 -4.54 -7.51
N MET A 27 29.86 -3.56 -8.41
CA MET A 27 29.13 -2.30 -8.17
C MET A 27 28.03 -1.97 -9.20
N SER A 28 27.62 -2.90 -10.07
CA SER A 28 26.84 -2.54 -11.27
C SER A 28 25.39 -3.03 -11.34
N ALA A 29 24.84 -3.76 -10.36
CA ALA A 29 23.50 -4.33 -10.55
C ALA A 29 22.35 -3.35 -10.28
N ASN A 30 22.52 -2.39 -9.35
CA ASN A 30 21.40 -1.59 -8.82
C ASN A 30 21.54 -0.07 -8.89
N THR A 31 22.61 0.44 -9.49
CA THR A 31 22.86 1.87 -9.64
C THR A 31 22.63 2.27 -11.09
N ARG A 32 21.83 3.31 -11.30
CA ARG A 32 21.62 3.90 -12.63
C ARG A 32 22.94 4.54 -13.12
N PRO A 33 23.11 4.77 -14.43
CA PRO A 33 24.29 5.44 -14.98
C PRO A 33 24.56 6.83 -14.40
N ASP A 34 23.53 7.49 -13.85
CA ASP A 34 23.60 8.79 -13.18
C ASP A 34 24.01 8.71 -11.70
N GLY A 35 24.41 7.53 -11.20
CA GLY A 35 24.81 7.32 -9.81
C GLY A 35 23.65 7.21 -8.83
N ARG A 36 22.39 7.31 -9.27
CA ARG A 36 21.22 7.19 -8.39
C ARG A 36 20.80 5.73 -8.19
N LYS A 37 20.23 5.44 -7.02
CA LYS A 37 19.68 4.12 -6.73
C LYS A 37 18.44 3.87 -7.59
N ARG A 38 18.33 2.66 -8.15
CA ARG A 38 17.10 2.21 -8.81
C ARG A 38 16.02 1.99 -7.75
N VAL A 39 14.82 2.46 -8.08
CA VAL A 39 13.62 2.32 -7.26
C VAL A 39 12.62 1.49 -8.05
N VAL A 40 12.06 0.47 -7.41
CA VAL A 40 11.09 -0.44 -8.00
C VAL A 40 9.87 -0.53 -7.12
N ILE A 41 8.72 -0.78 -7.73
CA ILE A 41 7.48 -1.11 -7.02
C ILE A 41 7.50 -2.63 -6.86
N THR A 42 7.47 -3.11 -5.62
CA THR A 42 7.50 -4.55 -5.33
C THR A 42 6.14 -5.11 -5.00
N GLY A 43 5.18 -4.25 -4.62
CA GLY A 43 3.81 -4.66 -4.39
C GLY A 43 2.84 -3.48 -4.39
N GLN A 44 1.59 -3.79 -4.70
CA GLN A 44 0.50 -2.84 -4.82
C GLN A 44 -0.71 -3.27 -4.00
N GLY A 45 -1.42 -2.29 -3.45
CA GLY A 45 -2.67 -2.52 -2.72
C GLY A 45 -3.69 -1.45 -3.07
N VAL A 46 -4.88 -1.88 -3.44
CA VAL A 46 -6.00 -1.00 -3.76
C VAL A 46 -7.17 -1.26 -2.81
N VAL A 47 -7.88 -0.19 -2.49
CA VAL A 47 -9.18 -0.25 -1.84
C VAL A 47 -10.03 0.77 -2.60
N SER A 48 -11.05 0.28 -3.30
CA SER A 48 -11.87 1.05 -4.23
C SER A 48 -13.32 0.62 -4.19
N CYS A 49 -14.21 1.32 -4.91
CA CYS A 49 -15.61 0.95 -5.08
C CYS A 49 -15.81 -0.39 -5.83
N PHE A 50 -14.77 -0.92 -6.48
CA PHE A 50 -14.77 -2.26 -7.11
C PHE A 50 -14.25 -3.36 -6.18
N GLY A 51 -13.77 -3.00 -4.99
CA GLY A 51 -13.23 -3.92 -4.00
C GLY A 51 -11.76 -3.67 -3.68
N THR A 52 -11.13 -4.71 -3.13
CA THR A 52 -9.74 -4.69 -2.64
C THR A 52 -8.73 -5.37 -3.57
N ASP A 53 -9.22 -6.00 -4.62
CA ASP A 53 -8.39 -6.74 -5.58
C ASP A 53 -7.86 -5.77 -6.66
N PRO A 54 -6.53 -5.66 -6.84
CA PRO A 54 -5.94 -4.79 -7.85
C PRO A 54 -6.24 -5.21 -9.28
N ASP A 55 -6.35 -6.51 -9.56
CA ASP A 55 -6.63 -7.02 -10.90
C ASP A 55 -8.07 -6.70 -11.29
N VAL A 56 -9.02 -6.98 -10.39
CA VAL A 56 -10.44 -6.61 -10.59
C VAL A 56 -10.60 -5.10 -10.78
N PHE A 57 -9.86 -4.29 -10.02
CA PHE A 57 -9.86 -2.85 -10.17
C PHE A 57 -9.33 -2.43 -11.55
N TYR A 58 -8.20 -3.01 -11.99
CA TYR A 58 -7.59 -2.69 -13.27
C TYR A 58 -8.47 -3.10 -14.45
N ASP A 59 -9.01 -4.32 -14.43
CA ASP A 59 -9.89 -4.84 -15.47
C ASP A 59 -11.19 -4.01 -15.54
N SER A 60 -11.76 -3.62 -14.40
CA SER A 60 -12.93 -2.76 -14.37
C SER A 60 -12.68 -1.38 -15.00
N LEU A 61 -11.46 -0.85 -14.87
CA LEU A 61 -11.06 0.40 -15.53
C LEU A 61 -10.91 0.21 -17.05
N LEU A 62 -10.30 -0.90 -17.48
CA LEU A 62 -10.14 -1.23 -18.90
C LEU A 62 -11.49 -1.44 -19.59
N GLU A 63 -12.44 -2.05 -18.89
CA GLU A 63 -13.81 -2.28 -19.38
C GLU A 63 -14.69 -1.02 -19.30
N GLY A 64 -14.21 0.07 -18.68
CA GLY A 64 -14.98 1.31 -18.53
C GLY A 64 -16.19 1.17 -17.59
N LYS A 65 -16.15 0.23 -16.63
CA LYS A 65 -17.20 0.08 -15.63
C LYS A 65 -17.24 1.32 -14.74
N SER A 66 -18.44 1.84 -14.47
CA SER A 66 -18.63 2.93 -13.53
C SER A 66 -19.00 2.40 -12.14
N GLY A 67 -18.26 2.84 -11.12
CA GLY A 67 -18.56 2.55 -9.71
C GLY A 67 -19.51 3.57 -9.06
N VAL A 68 -20.01 4.55 -9.81
CA VAL A 68 -20.89 5.61 -9.30
C VAL A 68 -22.30 5.07 -9.11
N ARG A 69 -22.85 5.24 -7.92
CA ARG A 69 -24.19 4.78 -7.54
C ARG A 69 -24.91 5.86 -6.76
N LYS A 70 -26.22 5.69 -6.54
CA LYS A 70 -26.96 6.53 -5.58
C LYS A 70 -26.33 6.32 -4.19
N VAL A 71 -26.11 7.40 -3.46
CA VAL A 71 -25.58 7.34 -2.09
C VAL A 71 -26.50 6.46 -1.24
N GLN A 72 -25.92 5.47 -0.56
CA GLN A 72 -26.64 4.55 0.33
C GLN A 72 -26.23 4.72 1.79
N LYS A 73 -25.10 5.38 2.04
CA LYS A 73 -24.53 5.54 3.39
C LYS A 73 -25.32 6.51 4.28
N PHE A 74 -26.00 7.49 3.70
CA PHE A 74 -26.80 8.49 4.41
C PHE A 74 -27.96 8.96 3.55
N ASP A 75 -28.96 9.59 4.17
CA ASP A 75 -30.09 10.16 3.45
C ASP A 75 -29.66 11.43 2.67
N VAL A 76 -29.92 11.41 1.37
CA VAL A 76 -29.54 12.45 0.41
C VAL A 76 -30.75 13.16 -0.21
N GLU A 77 -31.96 12.95 0.30
CA GLU A 77 -33.16 13.52 -0.33
C GLU A 77 -33.11 15.05 -0.45
N SER A 78 -32.60 15.73 0.58
CA SER A 78 -32.47 17.20 0.65
C SER A 78 -31.23 17.76 -0.07
N TRP A 79 -30.38 16.92 -0.65
CA TRP A 79 -29.11 17.32 -1.26
C TRP A 79 -29.23 17.40 -2.78
N ASN A 80 -28.57 18.38 -3.40
CA ASN A 80 -28.53 18.51 -4.87
C ASN A 80 -27.77 17.35 -5.52
N THR A 81 -26.70 16.87 -4.88
CA THR A 81 -25.87 15.75 -5.36
C THR A 81 -26.25 14.46 -4.62
N LYS A 82 -26.78 13.48 -5.36
CA LYS A 82 -27.29 12.21 -4.80
C LYS A 82 -26.49 10.98 -5.22
N ILE A 83 -25.39 11.19 -5.95
CA ILE A 83 -24.55 10.13 -6.50
C ILE A 83 -23.14 10.19 -5.90
N ALA A 84 -22.56 9.03 -5.62
CA ALA A 84 -21.19 8.88 -5.16
C ALA A 84 -20.64 7.50 -5.57
N ALA A 85 -19.32 7.40 -5.66
CA ALA A 85 -18.62 6.12 -5.76
C ALA A 85 -18.26 5.64 -4.33
N GLU A 86 -19.25 5.08 -3.64
CA GLU A 86 -19.04 4.57 -2.28
C GLU A 86 -18.30 3.23 -2.31
N ILE A 87 -17.50 2.98 -1.27
CA ILE A 87 -16.90 1.66 -1.06
C ILE A 87 -17.86 0.87 -0.16
N PRO A 88 -18.45 -0.23 -0.65
CA PRO A 88 -19.36 -1.03 0.15
C PRO A 88 -18.64 -1.62 1.38
N PRO A 89 -19.23 -1.56 2.59
CA PRO A 89 -18.57 -2.02 3.82
C PRO A 89 -18.30 -3.52 3.83
N ASP A 90 -19.08 -4.29 3.08
CA ASP A 90 -18.94 -5.73 2.84
C ASP A 90 -17.77 -6.07 1.88
N MET A 91 -17.42 -5.16 0.97
CA MET A 91 -16.28 -5.33 0.06
C MET A 91 -14.92 -5.13 0.73
N ILE A 92 -14.89 -4.57 1.94
CA ILE A 92 -13.67 -4.41 2.71
C ILE A 92 -13.64 -5.51 3.76
N ASN A 93 -12.83 -6.55 3.53
CA ASN A 93 -12.55 -7.56 4.56
C ASN A 93 -11.62 -6.99 5.65
N ALA A 94 -12.08 -5.96 6.37
CA ALA A 94 -11.34 -5.33 7.45
C ALA A 94 -11.10 -6.29 8.62
N LYS A 95 -11.90 -7.36 8.76
CA LYS A 95 -11.84 -8.31 9.88
C LYS A 95 -10.49 -9.03 9.98
N GLY A 96 -9.82 -9.29 8.86
CA GLY A 96 -8.47 -9.90 8.85
C GLY A 96 -7.33 -8.92 9.11
N PHE A 97 -7.56 -7.63 8.85
CA PHE A 97 -6.49 -6.62 8.84
C PHE A 97 -6.51 -5.67 10.04
N VAL A 98 -7.70 -5.39 10.59
CA VAL A 98 -7.93 -4.44 11.68
C VAL A 98 -8.78 -5.11 12.75
N THR A 99 -8.33 -5.05 14.01
CA THR A 99 -9.10 -5.62 15.11
C THR A 99 -10.43 -4.86 15.28
N PRO A 100 -11.53 -5.53 15.67
CA PRO A 100 -12.83 -4.86 15.83
C PRO A 100 -12.82 -3.69 16.83
N LYS A 101 -11.91 -3.73 17.81
CA LYS A 101 -11.70 -2.64 18.79
C LYS A 101 -11.06 -1.41 18.15
N LEU A 102 -10.12 -1.62 17.23
CA LEU A 102 -9.43 -0.55 16.52
C LEU A 102 -10.32 0.02 15.40
N ALA A 103 -11.04 -0.84 14.67
CA ALA A 103 -11.95 -0.44 13.60
C ALA A 103 -13.05 0.53 14.07
N ARG A 104 -13.50 0.42 15.33
CA ARG A 104 -14.47 1.34 15.94
C ARG A 104 -13.89 2.72 16.28
N ARG A 105 -12.58 2.81 16.47
CA ARG A 105 -11.89 4.05 16.88
C ARG A 105 -11.30 4.82 15.70
N LEU A 106 -11.10 4.14 14.56
CA LEU A 106 -10.51 4.73 13.37
C LEU A 106 -11.57 5.33 12.46
N ASP A 107 -11.24 6.45 11.84
CA ASP A 107 -12.02 6.96 10.70
C ASP A 107 -11.94 5.96 9.53
N PRO A 108 -13.01 5.80 8.73
CA PRO A 108 -12.99 4.98 7.52
C PRO A 108 -11.76 5.20 6.63
N PHE A 109 -11.25 6.42 6.45
CA PHE A 109 -10.08 6.65 5.60
C PHE A 109 -8.83 5.94 6.13
N LEU A 110 -8.64 5.91 7.46
CA LEU A 110 -7.51 5.23 8.10
C LEU A 110 -7.63 3.71 7.91
N VAL A 111 -8.85 3.18 8.01
CA VAL A 111 -9.10 1.75 7.76
C VAL A 111 -8.69 1.41 6.33
N TYR A 112 -9.05 2.24 5.34
CA TYR A 112 -8.70 2.01 3.95
C TYR A 112 -7.18 2.08 3.71
N SER A 113 -6.51 3.05 4.33
CA SER A 113 -5.05 3.16 4.26
C SER A 113 -4.34 1.94 4.87
N ILE A 114 -4.81 1.44 6.01
CA ILE A 114 -4.23 0.25 6.66
C ILE A 114 -4.47 -1.00 5.81
N VAL A 115 -5.70 -1.21 5.33
CA VAL A 115 -6.04 -2.37 4.49
C VAL A 115 -5.24 -2.34 3.20
N GLY A 116 -5.21 -1.21 2.49
CA GLY A 116 -4.43 -1.07 1.25
C GLY A 116 -2.93 -1.26 1.48
N GLY A 117 -2.38 -0.73 2.58
CA GLY A 117 -0.97 -0.91 2.92
C GLY A 117 -0.62 -2.37 3.23
N LYS A 118 -1.50 -3.10 3.93
CA LYS A 118 -1.29 -4.52 4.20
C LYS A 118 -1.38 -5.38 2.94
N LEU A 119 -2.35 -5.10 2.06
CA LEU A 119 -2.44 -5.77 0.76
C LEU A 119 -1.16 -5.56 -0.06
N ALA A 120 -0.63 -4.35 -0.09
CA ALA A 120 0.63 -4.06 -0.78
C ALA A 120 1.84 -4.79 -0.18
N LEU A 121 1.87 -5.01 1.14
CA LEU A 121 2.92 -5.79 1.80
C LEU A 121 2.80 -7.28 1.48
N THR A 122 1.58 -7.84 1.48
CA THR A 122 1.33 -9.23 1.09
C THR A 122 1.69 -9.47 -0.37
N ASP A 123 1.30 -8.58 -1.28
CA ASP A 123 1.66 -8.65 -2.70
C ASP A 123 3.19 -8.58 -2.90
N ALA A 124 3.89 -7.78 -2.08
CA ALA A 124 5.35 -7.72 -2.10
C ALA A 124 6.06 -8.92 -1.44
N GLY A 125 5.33 -9.87 -0.83
CA GLY A 125 5.90 -10.95 -0.03
C GLY A 125 6.63 -10.46 1.22
N LEU A 126 6.21 -9.32 1.78
CA LEU A 126 6.81 -8.63 2.93
C LEU A 126 5.88 -8.62 4.16
N GLU A 127 5.04 -9.63 4.31
CA GLU A 127 4.19 -9.71 5.49
C GLU A 127 4.99 -9.84 6.80
N PRO A 128 4.42 -9.41 7.95
CA PRO A 128 5.02 -9.64 9.27
C PRO A 128 5.37 -11.12 9.48
N GLY A 129 6.64 -11.41 9.77
CA GLY A 129 7.13 -12.78 9.98
C GLY A 129 7.63 -13.51 8.73
N SER A 130 7.60 -12.89 7.54
CA SER A 130 8.30 -13.44 6.37
C SER A 130 9.82 -13.22 6.45
N ASP A 131 10.61 -14.17 5.94
CA ASP A 131 12.07 -14.07 5.87
C ASP A 131 12.54 -12.79 5.16
N ALA A 132 11.83 -12.41 4.10
CA ALA A 132 12.12 -11.19 3.34
C ALA A 132 11.88 -9.94 4.19
N ASN A 133 10.82 -9.92 4.99
CA ASN A 133 10.54 -8.82 5.90
C ASN A 133 11.48 -8.82 7.12
N GLU A 134 12.05 -9.94 7.55
CA GLU A 134 13.05 -9.97 8.62
C GLU A 134 14.44 -9.53 8.15
N ALA A 135 14.80 -9.86 6.90
CA ALA A 135 16.09 -9.53 6.31
C ALA A 135 16.28 -8.02 6.00
N LEU A 136 15.21 -7.23 5.97
CA LEU A 136 15.28 -5.79 5.71
C LEU A 136 15.82 -5.03 6.95
N ASP A 137 16.55 -3.95 6.74
CA ASP A 137 16.97 -3.08 7.86
C ASP A 137 15.80 -2.19 8.30
N LYS A 138 15.48 -2.18 9.61
CA LYS A 138 14.38 -1.39 10.19
C LYS A 138 14.63 0.13 10.05
N PHE A 139 15.87 0.59 10.10
CA PHE A 139 16.21 2.01 9.94
C PHE A 139 16.08 2.51 8.49
N ARG A 140 15.98 1.57 7.55
CA ARG A 140 15.81 1.85 6.12
C ARG A 140 14.39 1.67 5.62
N ARG A 141 13.45 1.34 6.52
CA ARG A 141 12.02 1.23 6.20
C ARG A 141 11.34 2.52 6.61
N GLY A 142 10.53 3.05 5.70
CA GLY A 142 9.71 4.24 5.94
C GLY A 142 8.32 4.02 5.39
N ILE A 143 7.35 4.75 5.94
CA ILE A 143 5.98 4.80 5.44
C ILE A 143 5.71 6.26 5.10
N ILE A 144 5.22 6.49 3.88
CA ILE A 144 4.70 7.79 3.46
C ILE A 144 3.22 7.58 3.16
N CYS A 145 2.36 8.25 3.92
CA CYS A 145 0.92 8.19 3.75
C CYS A 145 0.38 9.62 3.80
N GLY A 146 -0.51 9.96 2.87
CA GLY A 146 -1.17 11.26 2.80
C GLY A 146 -2.67 11.11 2.70
N SER A 147 -3.40 12.12 3.17
CA SER A 147 -4.85 12.27 2.98
C SER A 147 -5.15 13.73 2.67
N GLY A 148 -6.06 13.97 1.72
CA GLY A 148 -6.43 15.34 1.33
C GLY A 148 -7.31 16.02 2.38
N MET A 149 -8.39 15.35 2.78
CA MET A 149 -9.36 15.89 3.75
C MET A 149 -9.26 15.26 5.15
N GLY A 150 -8.54 14.14 5.29
CA GLY A 150 -8.43 13.45 6.57
C GLY A 150 -9.76 12.87 7.07
N GLY A 151 -9.92 12.87 8.40
CA GLY A 151 -11.03 12.23 9.12
C GLY A 151 -12.24 13.14 9.28
N LEU A 152 -12.92 13.44 8.18
CA LEU A 152 -14.12 14.29 8.20
C LEU A 152 -15.28 13.69 9.01
N LYS A 153 -15.31 12.37 9.22
CA LYS A 153 -16.36 11.74 10.00
C LYS A 153 -16.20 11.97 11.50
N VAL A 154 -15.02 12.37 11.98
CA VAL A 154 -14.75 12.60 13.40
C VAL A 154 -15.40 13.90 13.91
N TYR A 155 -15.80 14.80 13.00
CA TYR A 155 -16.33 16.12 13.33
C TYR A 155 -17.81 16.32 12.94
N SER A 156 -18.53 15.26 12.58
CA SER A 156 -19.95 15.31 12.19
C SER A 156 -20.83 14.43 13.05
#